data_AF-A0A1Z5KCY4-F1
#
_entry.id   AF-A0A1Z5KCY4-F1
#
_cell.length_a   1.000
_cell.length_b   1.000
_cell.length_c   1.000
_cell.angle_alpha   90.00
_cell.angle_beta   90.00
_cell.angle_gamma   90.00
#
_symmetry.space_group_name_H-M   'P 1'
#
loop_
_entity.id
_entity.type
_entity.pdbx_description
1 polymer ?
#
loop_
_entity_poly.entity_id
_entity_poly.type
_entity_poly.pdbx_seq_one_letter_code
_entity_poly.pdbx_strand_id
1 'polypeptide(L)'
;MGQEANETGSIIGFQISIFDLSDTNAPKLLQRHVVENEENTYSSSASEWDFMATRVVNGRLIIPLDIDNWEDETKAFHGFAVFTVSENGIQEECRIAHKVQTMIYPMVDVAPDSSVAGDSGTGDAIAGDVMPGMCFCGSELPRRSMIFNGNLMTTQGSTVKSTDMDTCAGVWELDVSNENATNTNCCGYIAY
;
A
#
# COMPACT_ATOMS: atom_id res chain seq x y z
N MET A 1 -7.33 -3.99 15.54
CA MET A 1 -7.66 -3.31 14.27
C MET A 1 -8.41 -4.31 13.41
N GLY A 2 -9.33 -3.85 12.57
CA GLY A 2 -10.14 -4.71 11.72
C GLY A 2 -11.15 -3.88 10.93
N GLN A 3 -12.19 -4.53 10.41
CA GLN A 3 -13.27 -3.88 9.67
C GLN A 3 -14.50 -3.69 10.57
N GLU A 4 -15.14 -2.52 10.49
CA GLU A 4 -16.46 -2.29 11.06
C GLU A 4 -17.53 -2.65 10.03
N ALA A 5 -18.61 -3.26 10.49
CA ALA A 5 -19.79 -3.52 9.69
C ALA A 5 -21.04 -2.90 10.32
N ASN A 6 -22.00 -2.51 9.49
CA ASN A 6 -23.32 -2.06 9.94
C ASN A 6 -24.19 -3.24 10.41
N GLU A 7 -25.43 -2.95 10.84
CA GLU A 7 -26.38 -3.94 11.34
C GLU A 7 -26.75 -5.05 10.33
N THR A 8 -26.55 -4.80 9.03
CA THR A 8 -26.80 -5.78 7.97
C THR A 8 -25.56 -6.59 7.61
N GLY A 9 -24.42 -6.34 8.26
CA GLY A 9 -23.14 -7.01 8.00
C GLY A 9 -22.36 -6.43 6.82
N SER A 10 -22.78 -5.28 6.27
CA SER A 10 -22.02 -4.59 5.23
C SER A 10 -20.84 -3.86 5.86
N ILE A 11 -19.63 -4.07 5.34
CA ILE A 11 -18.43 -3.37 5.81
C ILE A 11 -18.56 -1.88 5.49
N ILE A 12 -18.30 -1.05 6.48
CA ILE A 12 -18.38 0.41 6.38
C ILE A 12 -17.04 1.11 6.59
N GLY A 13 -15.97 0.35 6.85
CA GLY A 13 -14.60 0.86 6.85
C GLY A 13 -13.69 0.22 7.89
N PHE A 14 -12.42 0.55 7.77
CA PHE A 14 -11.36 0.18 8.69
C PHE A 14 -11.58 0.80 10.08
N GLN A 15 -11.32 0.02 11.11
CA GLN A 15 -11.54 0.37 12.50
C GLN A 15 -10.27 0.25 13.36
N ILE A 16 -10.09 1.26 14.19
CA ILE A 16 -9.17 1.29 15.34
C ILE A 16 -9.99 1.23 16.62
N SER A 17 -9.70 0.26 17.48
CA SER A 17 -10.39 0.06 18.77
C SER A 17 -9.37 -0.04 19.90
N ILE A 18 -9.65 0.66 21.01
CA ILE A 18 -8.86 0.62 22.25
C ILE A 18 -9.67 -0.13 23.29
N PHE A 19 -9.03 -1.07 23.97
CA PHE A 19 -9.64 -1.87 25.03
C PHE A 19 -8.92 -1.66 26.36
N ASP A 20 -9.69 -1.57 27.44
CA ASP A 20 -9.21 -1.76 28.80
C ASP A 20 -9.09 -3.27 29.06
N LEU A 21 -7.86 -3.68 29.39
CA LEU A 21 -7.49 -5.07 29.71
C LEU A 21 -7.12 -5.25 31.19
N SER A 22 -7.53 -4.32 32.06
CA SER A 22 -7.35 -4.44 33.52
C SER A 22 -7.97 -5.72 34.09
N ASP A 23 -9.06 -6.20 33.49
CA ASP A 23 -9.57 -7.57 33.64
C ASP A 23 -9.53 -8.29 32.29
N THR A 24 -8.59 -9.23 32.14
CA THR A 24 -8.41 -9.99 30.91
C THR A 24 -9.56 -10.97 30.62
N ASN A 25 -10.41 -11.28 31.62
CA ASN A 25 -11.60 -12.12 31.41
C ASN A 25 -12.81 -11.31 30.93
N ALA A 26 -12.75 -9.97 31.07
CA ALA A 26 -13.79 -9.06 30.63
C ALA A 26 -13.20 -7.78 30.00
N PRO A 27 -12.51 -7.89 28.84
CA PRO A 27 -12.04 -6.72 28.09
C PRO A 27 -13.16 -5.73 27.84
N LYS A 28 -12.92 -4.44 28.09
CA LYS A 28 -13.91 -3.37 27.85
C LYS A 28 -13.46 -2.49 26.70
N LEU A 29 -14.33 -2.27 25.71
CA LEU A 29 -14.08 -1.30 24.66
C LEU A 29 -14.13 0.12 25.26
N LEU A 30 -13.04 0.87 25.14
CA LEU A 30 -12.95 2.26 25.58
C LEU A 30 -13.24 3.23 24.44
N GLN A 31 -12.57 3.00 23.31
CA GLN A 31 -12.64 3.90 22.15
C GLN A 31 -12.74 3.10 20.87
N ARG A 32 -13.41 3.70 19.89
CA ARG A 32 -13.57 3.19 18.55
C ARG A 32 -13.53 4.36 17.57
N HIS A 33 -12.75 4.19 16.51
CA HIS A 33 -12.69 5.11 15.39
C HIS A 33 -12.80 4.32 14.09
N VAL A 34 -13.71 4.73 13.21
CA VAL A 34 -13.91 4.14 11.88
C VAL A 34 -13.39 5.16 10.87
N VAL A 35 -12.46 4.73 10.02
CA VAL A 35 -11.79 5.56 9.03
C VAL A 35 -12.59 5.53 7.73
N GLU A 36 -12.91 6.71 7.20
CA GLU A 36 -13.62 6.90 5.92
C GLU A 36 -14.91 6.07 5.78
N ASN A 37 -15.83 6.28 6.71
CA ASN A 37 -17.19 5.72 6.70
C ASN A 37 -18.11 6.49 5.72
N GLU A 38 -17.70 6.58 4.46
CA GLU A 38 -18.42 7.27 3.38
C GLU A 38 -19.04 6.28 2.39
N GLU A 39 -20.04 6.74 1.64
CA GLU A 39 -20.58 5.98 0.52
C GLU A 39 -19.49 5.74 -0.53
N ASN A 40 -19.55 4.59 -1.18
CA ASN A 40 -18.64 4.19 -2.24
C ASN A 40 -17.15 4.17 -1.89
N THR A 41 -16.84 4.08 -0.60
CA THR A 41 -15.49 4.15 -0.08
C THR A 41 -15.15 2.88 0.69
N TYR A 42 -13.98 2.32 0.42
CA TYR A 42 -13.41 1.19 1.15
C TYR A 42 -12.11 1.63 1.80
N SER A 43 -11.94 1.37 3.09
CA SER A 43 -10.71 1.65 3.81
C SER A 43 -10.14 0.38 4.44
N SER A 44 -8.82 0.26 4.43
CA SER A 44 -8.12 -0.91 4.98
C SER A 44 -6.73 -0.55 5.49
N SER A 45 -6.13 -1.47 6.24
CA SER A 45 -4.76 -1.33 6.70
C SER A 45 -4.03 -2.66 6.60
N ALA A 46 -2.77 -2.64 6.16
CA ALA A 46 -1.92 -3.81 6.27
C ALA A 46 -1.76 -4.28 7.73
N SER A 47 -2.00 -3.40 8.71
CA SER A 47 -2.00 -3.73 10.14
C SER A 47 -3.08 -4.75 10.55
N GLU A 48 -4.08 -5.00 9.71
CA GLU A 48 -5.09 -6.04 9.94
C GLU A 48 -4.50 -7.45 9.88
N TRP A 49 -3.43 -7.63 9.09
CA TRP A 49 -2.81 -8.93 8.81
C TRP A 49 -1.34 -9.00 9.22
N ASP A 50 -0.69 -7.85 9.37
CA ASP A 50 0.73 -7.73 9.71
C ASP A 50 0.94 -6.72 10.83
N PHE A 51 1.05 -7.23 12.06
CA PHE A 51 1.28 -6.39 13.24
C PHE A 51 2.62 -5.64 13.20
N MET A 52 3.59 -6.06 12.38
CA MET A 52 4.87 -5.34 12.22
C MET A 52 4.72 -4.06 11.39
N ALA A 53 3.61 -3.88 10.70
CA ALA A 53 3.29 -2.65 10.00
C ALA A 53 2.82 -1.54 10.97
N THR A 54 2.31 -1.93 12.15
CA THR A 54 1.88 -1.01 13.21
C THR A 54 3.06 -0.53 14.06
N ARG A 55 3.02 0.74 14.44
CA ARG A 55 3.91 1.29 15.46
C ARG A 55 3.14 2.15 16.46
N VAL A 56 3.45 2.01 17.74
CA VAL A 56 3.01 2.93 18.78
C VAL A 56 4.25 3.54 19.43
N VAL A 57 4.33 4.87 19.44
CA VAL A 57 5.46 5.60 20.02
C VAL A 57 4.98 6.95 20.53
N ASN A 58 5.35 7.32 21.77
CA ASN A 58 5.01 8.59 22.40
C ASN A 58 3.50 8.95 22.33
N GLY A 59 2.62 7.98 22.55
CA GLY A 59 1.16 8.18 22.49
C GLY A 59 0.57 8.28 21.08
N ARG A 60 1.41 8.16 20.03
CA ARG A 60 1.00 8.13 18.64
C ARG A 60 0.94 6.71 18.10
N LEU A 61 -0.14 6.37 17.43
CA LEU A 61 -0.32 5.18 16.61
C LEU A 61 -0.01 5.53 15.15
N ILE A 62 0.88 4.79 14.53
CA ILE A 62 1.30 4.96 13.13
C ILE A 62 0.99 3.66 12.41
N ILE A 63 0.16 3.73 11.37
CA ILE A 63 -0.28 2.57 10.60
C ILE A 63 -0.30 2.88 9.11
N PRO A 64 -0.07 1.90 8.24
CA PRO A 64 -0.44 2.03 6.85
C PRO A 64 -1.94 2.21 6.72
N LEU A 65 -2.39 2.98 5.75
CA LEU A 65 -3.79 3.21 5.46
C LEU A 65 -3.98 3.27 3.96
N ASP A 66 -4.94 2.49 3.47
CA ASP A 66 -5.46 2.58 2.11
C ASP A 66 -6.93 2.99 2.18
N ILE A 67 -7.32 3.90 1.30
CA ILE A 67 -8.68 4.36 1.08
C ILE A 67 -8.87 4.37 -0.43
N ASP A 68 -9.89 3.67 -0.90
CA ASP A 68 -10.29 3.62 -2.31
C ASP A 68 -11.72 4.11 -2.42
N ASN A 69 -12.01 4.92 -3.44
CA ASN A 69 -13.38 5.27 -3.82
C ASN A 69 -13.60 4.93 -5.28
N TRP A 70 -14.60 4.10 -5.57
CA TRP A 70 -14.84 3.57 -6.92
C TRP A 70 -15.65 4.51 -7.83
N GLU A 71 -16.11 5.65 -7.31
CA GLU A 71 -16.76 6.71 -8.10
C GLU A 71 -15.83 7.90 -8.35
N ASP A 72 -14.89 8.16 -7.43
CA ASP A 72 -13.98 9.30 -7.48
C ASP A 72 -12.56 8.92 -7.02
N GLU A 73 -11.70 8.58 -7.98
CA GLU A 73 -10.30 8.22 -7.73
C GLU A 73 -9.51 9.35 -7.04
N THR A 74 -9.96 10.61 -7.11
CA THR A 74 -9.27 11.72 -6.43
C THR A 74 -9.40 11.68 -4.92
N LYS A 75 -10.34 10.87 -4.39
CA LYS A 75 -10.50 10.57 -2.97
C LYS A 75 -9.62 9.42 -2.47
N ALA A 76 -8.92 8.72 -3.38
CA ALA A 76 -8.07 7.62 -2.97
C ALA A 76 -6.87 8.12 -2.16
N PHE A 77 -6.46 7.32 -1.18
CA PHE A 77 -5.27 7.57 -0.37
C PHE A 77 -4.53 6.26 -0.15
N HIS A 78 -3.21 6.29 -0.35
CA HIS A 78 -2.34 5.16 -0.04
C HIS A 78 -1.11 5.68 0.69
N GLY A 79 -0.84 5.17 1.88
CA GLY A 79 0.31 5.59 2.65
C GLY A 79 0.19 5.26 4.11
N PHE A 80 0.53 6.22 4.97
CA PHE A 80 0.45 6.06 6.43
C PHE A 80 -0.43 7.13 7.05
N ALA A 81 -1.13 6.78 8.11
CA ALA A 81 -1.82 7.72 8.98
C ALA A 81 -1.20 7.69 10.38
N VAL A 82 -1.14 8.86 11.00
CA VAL A 82 -0.67 9.06 12.38
C VAL A 82 -1.86 9.50 13.22
N PHE A 83 -2.10 8.80 14.32
CA PHE A 83 -3.16 9.11 15.27
C PHE A 83 -2.58 9.36 16.65
N THR A 84 -3.06 10.37 17.36
CA THR A 84 -2.96 10.39 18.83
C THR A 84 -4.00 9.42 19.39
N VAL A 85 -3.58 8.53 20.29
CA VAL A 85 -4.44 7.52 20.91
C VAL A 85 -4.39 7.60 22.42
N SER A 86 -5.56 7.61 23.06
CA SER A 86 -5.71 7.61 24.52
C SER A 86 -7.02 6.94 24.94
N GLU A 87 -7.20 6.74 26.24
CA GLU A 87 -8.49 6.29 26.80
C GLU A 87 -9.65 7.26 26.49
N ASN A 88 -9.34 8.53 26.21
CA ASN A 88 -10.32 9.60 25.99
C ASN A 88 -10.62 9.84 24.51
N GLY A 89 -9.87 9.23 23.59
CA GLY A 89 -10.12 9.40 22.16
C GLY A 89 -9.01 8.90 21.24
N ILE A 90 -9.37 8.80 19.97
CA ILE A 90 -8.49 8.53 18.84
C ILE A 90 -8.66 9.70 17.88
N GLN A 91 -7.58 10.43 17.61
CA GLN A 91 -7.60 11.60 16.74
C GLN A 91 -6.53 11.45 15.67
N GLU A 92 -6.91 11.57 14.41
CA GLU A 92 -5.94 11.62 13.31
C GLU A 92 -5.17 12.95 13.37
N GLU A 93 -3.83 12.87 13.35
CA GLU A 93 -2.95 14.03 13.27
C GLU A 93 -2.64 14.38 11.81
N CYS A 94 -2.25 13.38 11.03
CA CYS A 94 -1.90 13.57 9.63
C CYS A 94 -1.79 12.28 8.83
N ARG A 95 -1.69 12.46 7.51
CA ARG A 95 -1.47 11.43 6.51
C ARG A 95 -0.19 11.68 5.71
N ILE A 96 0.54 10.61 5.45
CA ILE A 96 1.78 10.59 4.68
C ILE A 96 1.51 9.75 3.42
N ALA A 97 1.18 10.42 2.32
CA ALA A 97 0.89 9.75 1.06
C ALA A 97 2.15 9.13 0.45
N HIS A 98 2.03 7.91 -0.07
CA HIS A 98 3.04 7.21 -0.84
C HIS A 98 2.55 7.02 -2.28
N LYS A 99 3.50 6.82 -3.21
CA LYS A 99 3.13 6.48 -4.59
C LYS A 99 2.48 5.11 -4.62
N VAL A 100 1.35 5.01 -5.32
CA VAL A 100 0.79 3.71 -5.72
C VAL A 100 1.69 3.15 -6.80
N GLN A 101 2.14 1.91 -6.64
CA GLN A 101 2.87 1.25 -7.70
C GLN A 101 1.88 0.89 -8.82
N THR A 102 1.93 1.62 -9.92
CA THR A 102 1.20 1.25 -11.14
C THR A 102 1.92 0.07 -11.78
N MET A 103 1.24 -1.08 -11.90
CA MET A 103 1.68 -2.14 -12.80
C MET A 103 1.56 -1.64 -14.23
N ILE A 104 2.68 -1.27 -14.84
CA ILE A 104 2.73 -1.00 -16.28
C ILE A 104 2.72 -2.35 -16.97
N TYR A 105 1.60 -2.72 -17.59
CA TYR A 105 1.56 -3.79 -18.58
C TYR A 105 2.06 -3.19 -19.90
N PRO A 106 3.27 -3.51 -20.40
CA PRO A 106 3.58 -3.21 -21.78
C PRO A 106 2.70 -4.09 -22.65
N MET A 107 1.57 -3.55 -23.14
CA MET A 107 0.94 -4.13 -24.32
C MET A 107 1.92 -3.91 -25.47
N VAL A 108 2.63 -4.96 -25.85
CA VAL A 108 3.32 -4.98 -27.14
C VAL A 108 2.21 -5.12 -28.18
N ASP A 109 1.95 -4.07 -28.96
CA ASP A 109 1.15 -4.16 -30.18
C ASP A 109 1.89 -5.10 -31.15
N VAL A 110 1.63 -6.41 -31.03
CA VAL A 110 2.02 -7.35 -32.08
C VAL A 110 1.03 -7.12 -33.21
N ALA A 111 1.44 -6.37 -34.23
CA ALA A 111 0.67 -6.26 -35.46
C ALA A 111 0.36 -7.69 -35.96
N PRO A 112 -0.90 -8.00 -36.30
CA PRO A 112 -1.22 -9.32 -36.84
C PRO A 112 -0.40 -9.51 -38.12
N ASP A 113 0.50 -10.49 -38.10
CA ASP A 113 1.27 -10.89 -39.27
C ASP A 113 0.29 -11.32 -40.37
N SER A 114 0.21 -10.52 -41.43
CA SER A 114 -0.68 -10.76 -42.57
C SER A 114 -0.09 -11.74 -43.59
N SER A 115 0.95 -12.52 -43.25
CA SER A 115 1.70 -13.32 -44.21
C SER A 115 1.62 -14.84 -44.11
N VAL A 116 0.65 -15.45 -43.40
CA VAL A 116 0.50 -16.91 -43.42
C VAL A 116 -0.79 -17.36 -44.12
N ALA A 117 -0.80 -17.20 -45.44
CA ALA A 117 -1.64 -18.00 -46.32
C ALA A 117 -0.93 -19.32 -46.62
N GLY A 118 -1.37 -20.39 -45.96
CA GLY A 118 -1.14 -21.78 -46.36
C GLY A 118 0.23 -22.37 -46.03
N ASP A 119 0.27 -23.29 -45.06
CA ASP A 119 1.09 -24.48 -45.23
C ASP A 119 0.45 -25.69 -44.55
N SER A 120 0.47 -26.79 -45.28
CA SER A 120 -0.09 -28.09 -44.93
C SER A 120 1.06 -29.07 -44.76
N GLY A 121 1.30 -29.51 -43.52
CA GLY A 121 1.99 -30.77 -43.24
C GLY A 121 3.46 -30.67 -42.83
N THR A 122 3.72 -31.28 -41.67
CA THR A 122 4.96 -31.94 -41.22
C THR A 122 6.26 -31.12 -41.16
N GLY A 123 6.71 -30.82 -39.93
CA GLY A 123 8.13 -30.56 -39.65
C GLY A 123 8.38 -29.40 -38.68
N ASP A 124 9.06 -29.74 -37.59
CA ASP A 124 9.71 -28.88 -36.58
C ASP A 124 8.84 -28.00 -35.68
N ALA A 125 9.07 -28.19 -34.38
CA ALA A 125 8.62 -27.30 -33.32
C ALA A 125 9.12 -25.89 -33.62
N ILE A 126 8.23 -25.05 -34.13
CA ILE A 126 8.35 -23.59 -34.08
C ILE A 126 8.74 -23.25 -32.63
N ALA A 127 9.94 -22.70 -32.50
CA ALA A 127 10.49 -22.18 -31.25
C ALA A 127 9.36 -21.41 -30.56
N GLY A 128 8.96 -21.90 -29.39
CA GLY A 128 7.73 -21.50 -28.74
C GLY A 128 7.62 -19.99 -28.67
N ASP A 129 6.41 -19.49 -28.96
CA ASP A 129 5.95 -18.19 -28.50
C ASP A 129 6.36 -18.06 -27.04
N VAL A 130 7.43 -17.30 -26.80
CA VAL A 130 7.77 -16.84 -25.48
C VAL A 130 6.64 -15.88 -25.15
N MET A 131 5.64 -16.37 -24.41
CA MET A 131 4.72 -15.51 -23.65
C MET A 131 5.57 -14.38 -23.10
N PRO A 132 5.32 -13.10 -23.46
CA PRO A 132 6.20 -12.01 -23.10
C PRO A 132 6.41 -12.11 -21.59
N GLY A 133 7.64 -12.45 -21.20
CA GLY A 133 7.95 -12.75 -19.81
C GLY A 133 7.51 -11.56 -18.99
N MET A 134 6.58 -11.76 -18.06
CA MET A 134 6.16 -10.72 -17.13
C MET A 134 7.41 -10.24 -16.39
N CYS A 135 7.99 -9.13 -16.82
CA CYS A 135 9.10 -8.52 -16.09
C CYS A 135 8.51 -7.82 -14.86
N PHE A 136 8.66 -8.44 -13.69
CA PHE A 136 8.42 -7.80 -12.41
C PHE A 136 9.66 -7.00 -12.03
N CYS A 137 9.70 -5.73 -12.43
CA CYS A 137 10.75 -4.79 -12.01
C CYS A 137 10.14 -3.63 -11.24
N GLY A 138 9.71 -3.95 -10.03
CA GLY A 138 9.36 -2.98 -9.01
C GLY A 138 10.28 -3.15 -7.81
N SER A 139 10.91 -2.07 -7.36
CA SER A 139 11.38 -2.00 -5.99
C SER A 139 10.14 -1.99 -5.08
N GLU A 140 9.84 -3.12 -4.43
CA GLU A 140 8.73 -3.23 -3.48
C GLU A 140 9.29 -3.22 -2.05
N LEU A 141 9.22 -2.05 -1.43
CA LEU A 141 9.51 -1.88 -0.02
C LEU A 141 8.26 -2.27 0.79
N PRO A 142 8.43 -3.07 1.85
CA PRO A 142 7.32 -3.43 2.71
C PRO A 142 6.75 -2.17 3.38
N ARG A 143 5.46 -2.21 3.70
CA ARG A 143 4.80 -1.16 4.45
C ARG A 143 5.31 -1.15 5.89
N ARG A 144 6.29 -0.28 6.18
CA ARG A 144 6.93 -0.17 7.49
C ARG A 144 7.08 1.28 7.91
N SER A 145 7.05 1.48 9.22
CA SER A 145 7.41 2.74 9.85
C SER A 145 8.58 2.53 10.82
N MET A 146 9.47 3.51 10.91
CA MET A 146 10.55 3.56 11.90
C MET A 146 10.85 4.99 12.34
N ILE A 147 11.36 5.15 13.57
CA ILE A 147 11.87 6.44 14.02
C ILE A 147 13.37 6.47 13.76
N PHE A 148 13.82 7.46 12.99
CA PHE A 148 15.21 7.62 12.62
C PHE A 148 15.59 9.10 12.64
N ASN A 149 16.66 9.44 13.37
CA ASN A 149 17.10 10.83 13.58
C ASN A 149 15.98 11.78 14.07
N GLY A 150 15.07 11.27 14.91
CA GLY A 150 13.95 12.06 15.45
C GLY A 150 12.74 12.18 14.52
N ASN A 151 12.85 11.75 13.27
CA ASN A 151 11.75 11.79 12.30
C ASN A 151 11.06 10.44 12.16
N LEU A 152 9.80 10.47 11.73
CA LEU A 152 9.09 9.30 11.26
C LEU A 152 9.52 8.98 9.84
N MET A 153 10.15 7.83 9.66
CA MET A 153 10.44 7.27 8.35
C MET A 153 9.39 6.21 7.98
N THR A 154 8.81 6.32 6.79
CA THR A 154 7.84 5.36 6.24
C THR A 154 8.32 4.81 4.92
N THR A 155 8.03 3.53 4.67
CA THR A 155 8.35 2.83 3.41
C THR A 155 7.10 2.20 2.84
N GLN A 156 6.87 2.35 1.54
CA GLN A 156 5.79 1.68 0.80
C GLN A 156 6.06 1.76 -0.70
N GLY A 157 5.86 0.63 -1.40
CA GLY A 157 6.12 0.55 -2.83
C GLY A 157 7.57 0.90 -3.11
N SER A 158 7.84 1.86 -3.99
CA SER A 158 9.22 2.30 -4.28
C SER A 158 9.69 3.48 -3.45
N THR A 159 8.95 3.93 -2.43
CA THR A 159 9.23 5.22 -1.78
C THR A 159 9.58 5.07 -0.31
N VAL A 160 10.63 5.79 0.10
CA VAL A 160 11.01 6.05 1.50
C VAL A 160 10.77 7.52 1.78
N LYS A 161 10.04 7.84 2.84
CA LYS A 161 9.77 9.22 3.24
C LYS A 161 10.22 9.44 4.67
N SER A 162 10.73 10.64 4.96
CA SER A 162 10.98 11.13 6.32
C SER A 162 10.06 12.30 6.60
N THR A 163 9.37 12.25 7.73
CA THR A 163 8.37 13.23 8.15
C THR A 163 8.68 13.70 9.57
N ASP A 164 8.65 15.01 9.79
CA ASP A 164 8.71 15.61 11.11
C ASP A 164 7.38 15.30 11.82
N MET A 165 7.44 14.63 12.97
CA MET A 165 6.23 14.15 13.64
C MET A 165 5.46 15.25 14.37
N ASP A 166 6.07 16.39 14.67
CA ASP A 166 5.42 17.46 15.44
C ASP A 166 4.65 18.42 14.54
N THR A 167 5.14 18.58 13.31
CA THR A 167 4.52 19.44 12.28
C THR A 167 3.81 18.66 11.19
N CYS A 168 4.02 17.34 11.12
CA CYS A 168 3.61 16.48 10.01
C CYS A 168 4.18 16.90 8.64
N ALA A 169 5.22 17.73 8.62
CA ALA A 169 5.85 18.17 7.39
C ALA A 169 6.82 17.09 6.85
N GLY A 170 6.75 16.85 5.53
CA GLY A 170 7.75 16.05 4.85
C GLY A 170 9.12 16.71 4.92
N VAL A 171 10.13 15.98 5.38
CA VAL A 171 11.53 16.42 5.48
C VAL A 171 12.27 16.07 4.19
N TRP A 172 12.13 14.83 3.73
CA TRP A 172 12.68 14.37 2.46
C TRP A 172 11.95 13.11 1.97
N GLU A 173 12.08 12.83 0.68
CA GLU A 173 11.58 11.63 0.01
C GLU A 173 12.67 11.05 -0.90
N LEU A 174 12.76 9.73 -0.92
CA LEU A 174 13.60 8.97 -1.83
C LEU A 174 12.71 7.96 -2.57
N ASP A 175 12.69 8.06 -3.89
CA ASP A 175 12.17 7.02 -4.77
C ASP A 175 13.31 6.08 -5.15
N VAL A 176 13.20 4.81 -4.82
CA VAL A 176 14.18 3.76 -5.14
C VAL A 176 13.84 3.04 -6.44
N SER A 177 12.77 3.46 -7.14
CA SER A 177 12.50 2.95 -8.48
C SER A 177 13.59 3.39 -9.46
N ASN A 178 13.93 2.50 -10.40
CA ASN A 178 14.90 2.83 -11.44
C ASN A 178 14.21 3.62 -12.56
N GLU A 179 14.14 4.94 -12.40
CA GLU A 179 13.57 5.86 -13.41
C GLU A 179 14.27 5.79 -14.78
N ASN A 180 15.47 5.19 -14.84
CA ASN A 180 16.29 5.00 -16.05
C ASN A 180 16.29 3.56 -16.59
N ALA A 181 15.39 2.67 -16.16
CA ALA A 181 15.24 1.33 -16.73
C ALA A 181 14.58 1.36 -18.12
N THR A 182 15.13 2.15 -19.04
CA THR A 182 14.82 2.06 -20.47
C THR A 182 15.63 0.91 -21.07
N ASN A 183 15.17 -0.35 -20.94
CA ASN A 183 15.34 -1.43 -21.92
C ASN A 183 15.12 -2.83 -21.32
N THR A 184 14.06 -3.49 -21.81
CA THR A 184 14.06 -4.85 -22.43
C THR A 184 14.69 -6.06 -21.76
N ASN A 185 15.29 -6.00 -20.58
CA ASN A 185 15.70 -7.19 -19.84
C ASN A 185 15.60 -6.93 -18.34
N CYS A 186 14.77 -7.71 -17.67
CA CYS A 186 14.37 -7.47 -16.29
C CYS A 186 15.59 -7.22 -15.37
N CYS A 187 15.61 -6.06 -14.71
CA CYS A 187 16.37 -5.74 -13.51
C CYS A 187 17.88 -6.03 -13.60
N GLY A 188 18.61 -5.22 -14.37
CA GLY A 188 20.07 -5.20 -14.34
C GLY A 188 20.60 -4.83 -12.95
N TYR A 189 21.30 -5.77 -12.31
CA TYR A 189 22.08 -5.54 -11.10
C TYR A 189 23.11 -4.43 -11.36
N ILE A 190 23.22 -3.46 -10.44
CA ILE A 190 24.43 -2.65 -10.32
C ILE A 190 25.41 -3.48 -9.49
N ALA A 191 26.40 -4.11 -10.14
CA ALA A 191 27.56 -4.65 -9.46
C ALA A 191 28.53 -3.49 -9.18
N TYR A 192 28.91 -3.31 -7.91
CA TYR A 192 30.04 -2.46 -7.51
C TYR A 192 31.37 -3.12 -7.86
#